data_AF-A0A945FFU0-F1
#
_entry.id   AF-A0A945FFU0-F1
#
_cell.length_a   1.000
_cell.length_b   1.000
_cell.length_c   1.000
_cell.angle_alpha   90.00
_cell.angle_beta   90.00
_cell.angle_gamma   90.00
#
_symmetry.space_group_name_H-M   'P 1'
#
loop_
_entity.id
_entity.type
_entity.pdbx_description
1 polymer ?
#
loop_
_entity_poly.entity_id
_entity_poly.type
_entity_poly.pdbx_seq_one_letter_code
_entity_poly.pdbx_strand_id
1 'polypeptide(L)'
;MSFLANPIALVIFVMITGFISLIISNRSVTVESFFDGKDVGLEPSLWTLVLSQVTTWIFARSLMNAAILGFFYGLAGTLAYTFYYISFLTGGFIVARIRKEKANSVQQWIRNYFGRVGSWTYNSLIVMRLLSEVFANLIVIGLIFSAAFPDFKMSGQISIIILGIVGLLYSAKGGLQVSLRTDVFQMAVFLVVFSIAFIYMIFSSD
;
A
#
# COMPACT_ATOMS: atom_id res chain seq x y z
N MET A 1 -21.88 -1.55 18.24
CA MET A 1 -20.51 -1.70 18.77
C MET A 1 -20.12 -3.16 19.02
N SER A 2 -20.98 -4.01 19.63
CA SER A 2 -20.65 -5.43 19.92
C SER A 2 -20.28 -6.27 18.68
N PHE A 3 -20.94 -6.04 17.54
CA PHE A 3 -20.60 -6.73 16.28
C PHE A 3 -19.26 -6.26 15.69
N LEU A 4 -18.94 -4.96 15.78
CA LEU A 4 -17.67 -4.41 15.27
C LEU A 4 -16.46 -4.86 16.12
N ALA A 5 -16.69 -5.16 17.40
CA ALA A 5 -15.68 -5.73 18.28
C ALA A 5 -15.47 -7.25 18.06
N ASN A 6 -16.28 -7.89 17.22
CA ASN A 6 -16.16 -9.32 16.95
C ASN A 6 -15.05 -9.57 15.89
N PRO A 7 -14.11 -10.50 16.14
CA PRO A 7 -13.09 -10.91 15.16
C PRO A 7 -13.64 -11.29 13.78
N ILE A 8 -14.88 -11.79 13.72
CA ILE A 8 -15.57 -12.13 12.47
C ILE A 8 -15.83 -10.89 11.61
N ALA A 9 -16.05 -9.72 12.21
CA ALA A 9 -16.22 -8.48 11.45
C ALA A 9 -14.96 -8.12 10.66
N LEU A 10 -13.77 -8.38 11.20
CA LEU A 10 -12.50 -8.23 10.48
C LEU A 10 -12.44 -9.14 9.25
N VAL A 11 -12.81 -10.41 9.40
CA VAL A 11 -12.83 -11.38 8.27
C VAL A 11 -13.80 -10.90 7.19
N ILE A 12 -15.02 -10.54 7.57
CA ILE A 12 -16.04 -10.06 6.63
C ILE A 12 -15.56 -8.80 5.90
N PHE A 13 -14.99 -7.85 6.63
CA PHE A 13 -14.46 -6.62 6.05
C PHE A 13 -13.37 -6.89 5.01
N VAL A 14 -12.39 -7.75 5.35
CA VAL A 14 -11.31 -8.14 4.44
C VAL A 14 -11.85 -8.87 3.21
N MET A 15 -12.80 -9.77 3.40
CA MET A 15 -13.43 -10.50 2.29
C MET A 15 -14.20 -9.56 1.35
N ILE A 16 -15.00 -8.64 1.88
CA ILE A 16 -15.77 -7.68 1.07
C ILE A 16 -14.83 -6.75 0.30
N THR A 17 -13.86 -6.15 0.98
CA THR A 17 -12.90 -5.22 0.35
C THR A 17 -12.03 -5.91 -0.70
N GLY A 18 -11.58 -7.13 -0.42
CA GLY A 18 -10.85 -7.97 -1.39
C GLY A 18 -11.72 -8.32 -2.60
N PHE A 19 -12.96 -8.75 -2.38
CA PHE A 19 -13.89 -9.11 -3.46
C PHE A 19 -14.22 -7.91 -4.36
N ILE A 20 -14.51 -6.74 -3.78
CA ILE A 20 -14.74 -5.51 -4.55
C ILE A 20 -13.50 -5.14 -5.36
N SER A 21 -12.29 -5.27 -4.78
CA SER A 21 -11.04 -5.00 -5.49
C SER A 21 -10.86 -5.93 -6.71
N LEU A 22 -11.23 -7.21 -6.58
CA LEU A 22 -11.19 -8.17 -7.70
C LEU A 22 -12.22 -7.83 -8.80
N ILE A 23 -13.42 -7.36 -8.45
CA ILE A 23 -14.42 -6.91 -9.43
C ILE A 23 -13.91 -5.69 -10.20
N ILE A 24 -13.33 -4.71 -9.50
CA ILE A 24 -12.73 -3.52 -10.11
C ILE A 24 -11.61 -3.93 -11.08
N SER A 25 -10.90 -5.02 -10.79
CA SER A 25 -9.82 -5.57 -11.61
C SER A 25 -10.24 -6.31 -12.87
N ASN A 26 -11.51 -6.62 -13.07
CA ASN A 26 -11.95 -7.54 -14.12
C ASN A 26 -12.15 -6.89 -15.51
N ARG A 27 -11.47 -5.76 -15.81
CA ARG A 27 -11.56 -5.08 -17.12
C ARG A 27 -10.33 -5.37 -17.98
N SER A 28 -10.54 -5.41 -19.30
CA SER A 28 -9.51 -5.72 -20.30
C SER A 28 -8.33 -4.75 -20.21
N VAL A 29 -7.13 -5.28 -20.00
CA VAL A 29 -5.90 -4.50 -19.87
C VAL A 29 -5.14 -4.51 -21.20
N THR A 30 -4.83 -3.32 -21.74
CA THR A 30 -3.88 -3.14 -22.85
C THR A 30 -2.47 -2.90 -22.31
N VAL A 31 -1.43 -2.98 -23.15
CA VAL A 31 -0.05 -2.72 -22.71
C VAL A 31 0.10 -1.28 -22.17
N GLU A 32 -0.53 -0.29 -22.81
CA GLU A 32 -0.51 1.10 -22.30
C GLU A 32 -1.29 1.24 -20.99
N SER A 33 -2.42 0.54 -20.85
CA SER A 33 -3.20 0.49 -19.61
C SER A 33 -2.40 -0.19 -18.47
N PHE A 34 -1.61 -1.22 -18.78
CA PHE A 34 -0.81 -1.96 -17.81
C PHE A 34 0.38 -1.16 -17.26
N PHE A 35 1.13 -0.48 -18.13
CA PHE A 35 2.36 0.23 -17.74
C PHE A 35 2.20 1.74 -17.55
N ASP A 36 1.40 2.41 -18.38
CA ASP A 36 1.20 3.86 -18.33
C ASP A 36 -0.08 4.26 -17.57
N GLY A 37 -0.95 3.30 -17.23
CA GLY A 37 -2.17 3.56 -16.46
C GLY A 37 -3.28 4.28 -17.25
N LYS A 38 -3.20 4.36 -18.59
CA LYS A 38 -4.15 5.10 -19.44
C LYS A 38 -5.49 4.37 -19.57
N ASP A 39 -6.60 5.11 -19.48
CA ASP A 39 -7.93 4.60 -19.80
C ASP A 39 -8.36 5.11 -21.18
N VAL A 40 -8.43 4.24 -22.20
CA VAL A 40 -8.92 4.61 -23.55
C VAL A 40 -8.28 5.91 -24.08
N GLY A 41 -6.98 6.09 -23.84
CA GLY A 41 -6.23 7.28 -24.28
C GLY A 41 -6.29 8.52 -23.36
N LEU A 42 -6.98 8.45 -22.22
CA LEU A 42 -7.02 9.50 -21.20
C LEU A 42 -5.98 9.24 -20.09
N GLU A 43 -5.25 10.28 -19.71
CA GLU A 43 -4.31 10.24 -18.59
C GLU A 43 -5.06 10.20 -17.24
N PRO A 44 -4.50 9.53 -16.21
CA PRO A 44 -5.07 9.55 -14.87
C PRO A 44 -5.17 10.97 -14.30
N SER A 45 -6.27 11.28 -13.63
CA SER A 45 -6.43 12.59 -12.98
C SER A 45 -5.40 12.80 -11.88
N LEU A 46 -5.01 14.06 -11.62
CA LEU A 46 -4.08 14.40 -10.54
C LEU A 46 -4.54 13.84 -9.19
N TRP A 47 -5.83 13.93 -8.88
CA TRP A 47 -6.37 13.42 -7.61
C TRP A 47 -6.30 11.90 -7.51
N THR A 48 -6.51 11.18 -8.62
CA THR A 48 -6.31 9.73 -8.67
C THR A 48 -4.84 9.38 -8.36
N LEU A 49 -3.90 10.10 -8.96
CA LEU A 49 -2.47 9.89 -8.70
C LEU A 49 -2.09 10.24 -7.27
N VAL A 50 -2.60 11.35 -6.72
CA VAL A 50 -2.35 11.76 -5.33
C VAL A 50 -2.90 10.71 -4.36
N LEU A 51 -4.16 10.27 -4.54
CA LEU A 51 -4.77 9.28 -3.66
C LEU A 51 -4.05 7.93 -3.74
N SER A 52 -3.71 7.44 -4.93
CA SER A 52 -2.92 6.22 -5.07
C SER A 52 -1.52 6.36 -4.46
N GLN A 53 -0.87 7.50 -4.66
CA GLN A 53 0.42 7.79 -4.04
C GLN A 53 0.32 7.86 -2.51
N VAL A 54 -0.82 8.21 -1.92
CA VAL A 54 -1.00 8.15 -0.46
C VAL A 54 -1.29 6.71 -0.01
N THR A 55 -2.18 5.99 -0.70
CA THR A 55 -2.53 4.60 -0.37
C THR A 55 -1.30 3.69 -0.37
N THR A 56 -0.41 3.86 -1.35
CA THR A 56 0.84 3.09 -1.46
C THR A 56 1.83 3.33 -0.31
N TRP A 57 1.57 4.27 0.61
CA TRP A 57 2.40 4.49 1.81
C TRP A 57 1.69 4.08 3.10
N ILE A 58 0.36 3.90 3.07
CA ILE A 58 -0.43 3.43 4.21
C ILE A 58 -0.34 1.90 4.27
N PHE A 59 0.85 1.41 4.59
CA PHE A 59 1.13 0.00 4.78
C PHE A 59 0.79 -0.45 6.20
N ALA A 60 0.35 -1.70 6.33
CA ALA A 60 0.09 -2.33 7.64
C ALA A 60 1.34 -2.25 8.53
N ARG A 61 2.52 -2.49 7.95
CA ARG A 61 3.80 -2.35 8.65
C ARG A 61 4.07 -0.92 9.11
N SER A 62 3.80 0.06 8.27
CA SER A 62 3.99 1.47 8.60
C SER A 62 3.06 1.92 9.73
N LEU A 63 1.78 1.55 9.65
CA LEU A 63 0.79 1.84 10.69
C LEU A 63 1.18 1.21 12.03
N MET A 64 1.58 -0.06 12.01
CA MET A 64 2.01 -0.79 13.21
C MET A 64 3.28 -0.17 13.82
N ASN A 65 4.26 0.19 13.01
CA ASN A 65 5.47 0.86 13.50
C ASN A 65 5.12 2.22 14.14
N ALA A 66 4.27 3.03 13.50
CA ALA A 66 3.82 4.30 14.06
C ALA A 66 3.09 4.13 15.40
N ALA A 67 2.23 3.10 15.51
CA ALA A 67 1.52 2.77 16.74
C ALA A 67 2.47 2.31 17.86
N ILE A 68 3.44 1.44 17.54
CA ILE A 68 4.45 0.96 18.49
C ILE A 68 5.30 2.13 19.01
N LEU A 69 5.81 2.98 18.12
CA LEU A 69 6.62 4.13 18.53
C LEU A 69 5.79 5.14 19.34
N GLY A 70 4.53 5.36 18.97
CA GLY A 70 3.61 6.19 19.75
C GLY A 70 3.33 5.61 21.13
N PHE A 71 3.15 4.29 21.25
CA PHE A 71 2.92 3.62 22.53
C PHE A 71 4.12 3.71 23.47
N PHE A 72 5.33 3.46 22.97
CA PHE A 72 6.54 3.45 23.82
C PHE A 72 7.15 4.83 24.06
N TYR A 73 7.01 5.78 23.13
CA TYR A 73 7.72 7.06 23.17
C TYR A 73 6.79 8.28 23.00
N GLY A 74 5.47 8.08 23.01
CA GLY A 74 4.48 9.15 22.87
C GLY A 74 4.64 9.95 21.58
N LEU A 75 4.35 11.25 21.65
CA LEU A 75 4.42 12.18 20.54
C LEU A 75 5.81 12.20 19.88
N ALA A 76 6.88 12.11 20.66
CA ALA A 76 8.25 12.11 20.14
C ALA A 76 8.52 10.91 19.23
N GLY A 77 8.05 9.71 19.62
CA GLY A 77 8.15 8.51 18.78
C GLY A 77 7.38 8.62 17.48
N THR A 78 6.14 9.10 17.54
CA THR A 78 5.32 9.31 16.34
C THR A 78 5.94 10.34 15.41
N LEU A 79 6.40 11.49 15.94
CA LEU A 79 7.08 12.51 15.16
C LEU A 79 8.35 11.97 14.51
N ALA A 80 9.21 11.27 15.27
CA ALA A 80 10.42 10.65 14.77
C ALA A 80 10.14 9.70 13.58
N TYR A 81 9.05 8.94 13.66
CA TYR A 81 8.60 8.14 12.53
C TYR A 81 8.21 9.03 11.33
N THR A 82 7.41 10.08 11.54
CA THR A 82 6.99 11.00 10.48
C THR A 82 8.15 11.71 9.77
N PHE A 83 9.33 11.87 10.39
CA PHE A 83 10.49 12.53 9.73
C PHE A 83 10.92 11.85 8.42
N TYR A 84 10.66 10.54 8.22
CA TYR A 84 11.00 9.92 6.94
C TYR A 84 10.28 10.56 5.75
N TYR A 85 9.10 11.17 5.95
CA TYR A 85 8.36 11.84 4.90
C TYR A 85 9.12 13.03 4.29
N ILE A 86 10.11 13.58 4.98
CA ILE A 86 11.01 14.61 4.42
C ILE A 86 11.79 14.07 3.21
N SER A 87 12.03 12.76 3.13
CA SER A 87 12.64 12.13 1.95
C SER A 87 11.83 12.33 0.66
N PHE A 88 10.54 12.70 0.75
CA PHE A 88 9.73 13.08 -0.42
C PHE A 88 10.29 14.28 -1.16
N LEU A 89 10.98 15.20 -0.46
CA LEU A 89 11.64 16.33 -1.13
C LEU A 89 12.74 15.83 -2.07
N THR A 90 13.55 14.87 -1.61
CA THR A 90 14.57 14.21 -2.42
C THR A 90 13.95 13.43 -3.57
N GLY A 91 12.86 12.69 -3.31
CA GLY A 91 12.11 11.98 -4.35
C GLY A 91 11.57 12.92 -5.43
N GLY A 92 10.97 14.04 -5.02
CA GLY A 92 10.47 15.08 -5.91
C GLY A 92 11.59 15.71 -6.75
N PHE A 93 12.74 15.99 -6.15
CA PHE A 93 13.91 16.48 -6.86
C PHE A 93 14.41 15.49 -7.93
N ILE A 94 14.49 14.19 -7.60
CA ILE A 94 14.89 13.14 -8.55
C ILE A 94 13.88 13.05 -9.70
N VAL A 95 12.57 13.03 -9.40
CA VAL A 95 11.52 12.96 -10.42
C VAL A 95 11.56 14.20 -11.34
N ALA A 96 11.78 15.39 -10.80
CA ALA A 96 11.93 16.62 -11.59
C ALA A 96 13.10 16.51 -12.58
N ARG A 97 14.21 15.90 -12.16
CA ARG A 97 15.39 15.70 -13.00
C ARG A 97 15.15 14.66 -14.10
N ILE A 98 14.51 13.54 -13.77
CA ILE A 98 14.10 12.51 -14.75
C ILE A 98 13.22 13.14 -15.84
N ARG A 99 12.24 13.96 -15.46
CA ARG A 99 11.35 14.68 -16.39
C ARG A 99 12.10 15.68 -17.25
N LYS A 100 13.01 16.47 -16.66
CA LYS A 100 13.84 17.45 -17.38
C LYS A 100 14.69 16.78 -18.46
N GLU A 101 15.19 15.59 -18.18
CA GLU A 101 16.06 14.82 -19.08
C GLU A 101 15.28 13.89 -20.03
N LYS A 102 13.94 13.96 -20.01
CA LYS A 102 13.03 13.17 -20.86
C LYS A 102 13.30 11.66 -20.82
N ALA A 103 13.74 11.15 -19.67
CA ALA A 103 13.87 9.71 -19.46
C ALA A 103 12.49 9.10 -19.18
N ASN A 104 12.19 7.97 -19.82
CA ASN A 104 10.89 7.31 -19.71
C ASN A 104 10.73 6.52 -18.40
N SER A 105 11.84 6.17 -17.74
CA SER A 105 11.83 5.44 -16.46
C SER A 105 13.06 5.75 -15.61
N VAL A 106 12.96 5.45 -14.31
CA VAL A 106 14.08 5.55 -13.36
C VAL A 106 15.24 4.66 -13.82
N GLN A 107 14.95 3.46 -14.33
CA GLN A 107 15.94 2.52 -14.83
C GLN A 107 16.68 3.08 -16.05
N GLN A 108 15.96 3.69 -17.00
CA GLN A 108 16.59 4.32 -18.15
C GLN A 108 17.46 5.50 -17.71
N TRP A 109 16.97 6.32 -16.79
CA TRP A 109 17.73 7.44 -16.24
C TRP A 109 19.03 6.97 -15.59
N ILE A 110 18.97 5.98 -14.69
CA ILE A 110 20.16 5.39 -14.06
C ILE A 110 21.10 4.77 -15.11
N ARG A 111 20.56 4.10 -16.13
CA ARG A 111 21.36 3.51 -17.21
C ARG A 111 22.11 4.54 -18.03
N ASN A 112 21.55 5.74 -18.21
CA ASN A 112 22.20 6.82 -18.94
C ASN A 112 23.44 7.36 -18.20
N TYR A 113 23.42 7.39 -16.86
CA TYR A 113 24.54 7.87 -16.04
C TYR A 113 25.54 6.78 -15.65
N PHE A 114 25.05 5.59 -15.34
CA PHE A 114 25.83 4.52 -14.71
C PHE A 114 25.93 3.25 -15.57
N GLY A 115 25.46 3.32 -16.82
CA GLY A 115 25.49 2.22 -17.77
C GLY A 115 24.65 1.02 -17.33
N ARG A 116 24.97 -0.14 -17.92
CA ARG A 116 24.25 -1.40 -17.63
C ARG A 116 24.42 -1.83 -16.18
N VAL A 117 25.62 -1.66 -15.61
CA VAL A 117 25.91 -2.07 -14.23
C VAL A 117 25.04 -1.32 -13.23
N GLY A 118 24.93 0.01 -13.35
CA GLY A 118 24.09 0.79 -12.44
C GLY A 118 22.61 0.40 -12.50
N SER A 119 22.07 0.13 -13.70
CA SER A 119 20.69 -0.33 -13.84
C SER A 119 20.48 -1.73 -13.23
N TRP A 120 21.45 -2.64 -13.37
CA TRP A 120 21.38 -3.97 -12.76
C TRP A 120 21.40 -3.89 -11.24
N THR A 121 22.35 -3.15 -10.68
CA THR A 121 22.44 -2.94 -9.23
C THR A 121 21.17 -2.32 -8.67
N TYR A 122 20.63 -1.28 -9.33
CA TYR A 122 19.36 -0.68 -8.93
C TYR A 122 18.21 -1.69 -8.94
N ASN A 123 18.08 -2.47 -10.03
CA ASN A 123 17.04 -3.49 -10.14
C ASN A 123 17.15 -4.57 -9.07
N SER A 124 18.36 -5.03 -8.74
CA SER A 124 18.56 -6.01 -7.66
C SER A 124 18.15 -5.43 -6.30
N LEU A 125 18.56 -4.20 -5.99
CA LEU A 125 18.23 -3.55 -4.72
C LEU A 125 16.73 -3.28 -4.58
N ILE A 126 16.06 -2.79 -5.63
CA ILE A 126 14.63 -2.50 -5.58
C ILE A 126 13.81 -3.78 -5.47
N VAL A 127 14.20 -4.87 -6.14
CA VAL A 127 13.52 -6.17 -6.01
C VAL A 127 13.63 -6.68 -4.58
N MET A 128 14.82 -6.67 -3.99
CA MET A 128 15.00 -7.08 -2.59
C MET A 128 14.16 -6.22 -1.65
N ARG A 129 14.18 -4.90 -1.82
CA ARG A 129 13.38 -3.97 -1.02
C ARG A 129 11.88 -4.26 -1.14
N LEU A 130 11.34 -4.34 -2.36
CA LEU A 130 9.91 -4.54 -2.59
C LEU A 130 9.46 -5.92 -2.08
N LEU A 131 10.27 -6.96 -2.27
CA LEU A 131 9.97 -8.29 -1.75
C LEU A 131 9.93 -8.30 -0.21
N SER A 132 10.91 -7.67 0.43
CA SER A 132 10.91 -7.49 1.90
C SER A 132 9.70 -6.71 2.39
N GLU A 133 9.27 -5.68 1.66
CA GLU A 133 8.09 -4.88 2.01
C GLU A 133 6.81 -5.72 1.97
N VAL A 134 6.63 -6.54 0.93
CA VAL A 134 5.47 -7.44 0.81
C VAL A 134 5.43 -8.42 1.98
N PHE A 135 6.55 -9.08 2.30
CA PHE A 135 6.61 -10.00 3.43
C PHE A 135 6.38 -9.32 4.78
N ALA A 136 6.98 -8.15 5.00
CA ALA A 136 6.80 -7.40 6.24
C ALA A 136 5.33 -7.02 6.47
N ASN A 137 4.61 -6.65 5.41
CA ASN A 137 3.19 -6.35 5.47
C ASN A 137 2.33 -7.61 5.72
N LEU A 138 2.62 -8.72 5.03
CA LEU A 138 1.93 -9.98 5.27
C LEU A 138 2.12 -10.48 6.71
N ILE A 139 3.33 -10.36 7.27
CA ILE A 139 3.61 -10.74 8.67
C ILE A 139 2.74 -9.93 9.62
N VAL A 140 2.61 -8.61 9.41
CA VAL A 140 1.75 -7.75 10.24
C VAL A 140 0.30 -8.22 10.18
N ILE A 141 -0.20 -8.55 8.99
CA ILE A 141 -1.55 -9.09 8.84
C ILE A 141 -1.68 -10.41 9.62
N GLY A 142 -0.69 -11.30 9.51
CA GLY A 142 -0.64 -12.54 10.29
C GLY A 142 -0.71 -12.28 11.80
N LEU A 143 0.02 -11.28 12.31
CA LEU A 143 -0.03 -10.88 13.71
C LEU A 143 -1.42 -10.37 14.13
N ILE A 144 -2.08 -9.56 13.28
CA ILE A 144 -3.44 -9.06 13.53
C ILE A 144 -4.43 -10.23 13.62
N PHE A 145 -4.39 -11.17 12.67
CA PHE A 145 -5.30 -12.33 12.68
C PHE A 145 -5.01 -13.29 13.83
N SER A 146 -3.75 -13.50 14.20
CA SER A 146 -3.37 -14.27 15.39
C SER A 146 -3.86 -13.64 16.68
N ALA A 147 -3.83 -12.31 16.79
CA ALA A 147 -4.38 -11.60 17.95
C ALA A 147 -5.91 -11.62 17.98
N ALA A 148 -6.57 -11.54 16.81
CA ALA A 148 -8.02 -11.55 16.70
C ALA A 148 -8.63 -12.94 16.97
N PHE A 149 -7.92 -14.03 16.65
CA PHE A 149 -8.39 -15.40 16.82
C PHE A 149 -7.41 -16.23 17.68
N PRO A 150 -7.32 -15.97 19.00
CA PRO A 150 -6.35 -16.63 19.87
C PRO A 150 -6.58 -18.14 20.00
N ASP A 151 -7.83 -18.60 19.94
CA ASP A 151 -8.18 -20.03 20.03
C ASP A 151 -7.76 -20.82 18.78
N PHE A 152 -7.61 -20.14 17.64
CA PHE A 152 -7.22 -20.76 16.38
C PHE A 152 -5.75 -20.47 16.06
N LYS A 153 -4.85 -21.35 16.54
CA LYS A 153 -3.39 -21.18 16.46
C LYS A 153 -2.82 -20.95 15.05
N MET A 154 -3.52 -21.39 13.99
CA MET A 154 -3.08 -21.24 12.59
C MET A 154 -3.66 -20.01 11.88
N SER A 155 -4.47 -19.18 12.54
CA SER A 155 -5.12 -17.98 11.98
C SER A 155 -4.16 -17.10 11.18
N GLY A 156 -3.03 -16.71 11.78
CA GLY A 156 -2.04 -15.84 11.15
C GLY A 156 -1.34 -16.46 9.93
N GLN A 157 -1.02 -17.77 9.98
CA GLN A 157 -0.40 -18.46 8.85
C GLN A 157 -1.36 -18.56 7.66
N ILE A 158 -2.62 -18.90 7.94
CA ILE A 158 -3.67 -19.01 6.92
C ILE A 158 -3.95 -17.63 6.31
N SER A 159 -4.02 -16.56 7.11
CA SER A 159 -4.24 -15.21 6.58
C SER A 159 -3.10 -14.75 5.67
N ILE A 160 -1.84 -15.04 6.04
CA ILE A 160 -0.67 -14.72 5.21
C ILE A 160 -0.78 -15.41 3.85
N ILE A 161 -1.08 -16.71 3.83
CA ILE A 161 -1.15 -17.50 2.58
C ILE A 161 -2.31 -17.01 1.72
N ILE A 162 -3.52 -16.89 2.29
CA ILE A 162 -4.71 -16.48 1.54
C ILE A 162 -4.53 -15.08 0.96
N LEU A 163 -4.12 -14.10 1.78
CA LEU A 163 -3.99 -12.71 1.33
C LEU A 163 -2.78 -12.53 0.42
N GLY A 164 -1.71 -13.30 0.60
CA GLY A 164 -0.60 -13.36 -0.34
C GLY A 164 -1.05 -13.85 -1.71
N ILE A 165 -1.81 -14.94 -1.78
CA ILE A 165 -2.35 -15.47 -3.05
C ILE A 165 -3.31 -14.45 -3.69
N VAL A 166 -4.23 -13.86 -2.92
CA VAL A 166 -5.17 -12.85 -3.43
C VAL A 166 -4.41 -11.64 -3.99
N GLY A 167 -3.41 -11.13 -3.26
CA GLY A 167 -2.57 -10.02 -3.69
C GLY A 167 -1.78 -10.33 -4.97
N LEU A 168 -1.24 -11.54 -5.10
CA LEU A 168 -0.56 -12.00 -6.31
C LEU A 168 -1.50 -12.10 -7.51
N LEU A 169 -2.66 -12.74 -7.33
CA LEU A 169 -3.66 -12.90 -8.40
C LEU A 169 -4.22 -11.55 -8.87
N TYR A 170 -4.44 -10.64 -7.92
CA TYR A 170 -4.85 -9.27 -8.19
C TYR A 170 -3.79 -8.53 -9.02
N SER A 171 -2.54 -8.55 -8.57
CA SER A 171 -1.43 -7.84 -9.21
C SER A 171 -1.13 -8.38 -10.62
N ALA A 172 -1.25 -9.70 -10.81
CA ALA A 172 -1.03 -10.35 -12.10
C ALA A 172 -2.09 -9.98 -13.16
N LYS A 173 -3.31 -9.62 -12.74
CA LYS A 173 -4.43 -9.32 -13.65
C LYS A 173 -4.63 -7.84 -13.93
N GLY A 174 -4.31 -6.96 -12.98
CA GLY A 174 -4.77 -5.57 -13.01
C GLY A 174 -3.88 -4.55 -13.75
N GLY A 175 -2.55 -4.64 -13.64
CA GLY A 175 -1.66 -3.58 -14.11
C GLY A 175 -1.86 -2.24 -13.37
N LEU A 176 -1.15 -1.18 -13.82
CA LEU A 176 -1.11 0.12 -13.13
C LEU A 176 -2.49 0.80 -13.08
N GLN A 177 -3.26 0.79 -14.18
CA GLN A 177 -4.56 1.46 -14.22
C GLN A 177 -5.54 0.88 -13.18
N VAL A 178 -5.59 -0.44 -13.05
CA VAL A 178 -6.45 -1.10 -12.06
C VAL A 178 -5.94 -0.81 -10.65
N SER A 179 -4.62 -0.82 -10.42
CA SER A 179 -4.02 -0.44 -9.13
C SER A 179 -4.44 0.97 -8.72
N LEU A 180 -4.35 1.95 -9.62
CA LEU A 180 -4.78 3.32 -9.34
C LEU A 180 -6.25 3.39 -8.87
N ARG A 181 -7.14 2.58 -9.48
CA ARG A 181 -8.57 2.55 -9.12
C ARG A 181 -8.83 1.85 -7.81
N THR A 182 -8.20 0.70 -7.57
CA THR A 182 -8.34 0.02 -6.28
C THR A 182 -7.76 0.85 -5.15
N ASP A 183 -6.69 1.58 -5.40
CA ASP A 183 -6.06 2.42 -4.38
C ASP A 183 -6.97 3.56 -3.96
N VAL A 184 -7.68 4.20 -4.91
CA VAL A 184 -8.69 5.21 -4.60
C VAL A 184 -9.83 4.62 -3.77
N PHE A 185 -10.32 3.44 -4.14
CA PHE A 185 -11.36 2.75 -3.39
C PHE A 185 -10.90 2.41 -1.96
N GLN A 186 -9.71 1.81 -1.82
CA GLN A 186 -9.14 1.45 -0.53
C GLN A 186 -8.87 2.68 0.34
N MET A 187 -8.43 3.80 -0.26
CA MET A 187 -8.26 5.06 0.46
C MET A 187 -9.60 5.62 0.96
N ALA A 188 -10.64 5.57 0.14
CA ALA A 188 -11.97 6.02 0.54
C ALA A 188 -12.49 5.19 1.71
N VAL A 189 -12.36 3.86 1.64
CA VAL A 189 -12.71 2.95 2.74
C VAL A 189 -11.89 3.27 3.99
N PHE A 190 -10.58 3.44 3.85
CA PHE A 190 -9.69 3.81 4.95
C PHE A 190 -10.11 5.12 5.62
N LEU A 191 -10.37 6.18 4.85
CA LEU A 191 -10.78 7.48 5.38
C LEU A 191 -12.11 7.40 6.13
N VAL A 192 -13.07 6.61 5.65
CA VAL A 192 -14.34 6.39 6.35
C VAL A 192 -14.11 5.69 7.69
N VAL A 193 -13.38 4.57 7.68
CA VAL A 193 -13.09 3.80 8.90
C VAL A 193 -12.29 4.64 9.90
N PHE A 194 -11.27 5.35 9.42
CA PHE A 194 -10.45 6.24 10.23
C PHE A 194 -11.28 7.37 10.84
N SER A 195 -12.14 8.03 10.06
CA SER A 195 -12.98 9.12 10.55
C SER A 195 -13.93 8.64 11.65
N ILE A 196 -14.56 7.47 11.46
CA ILE A 196 -15.43 6.86 12.47
C ILE A 196 -14.64 6.55 13.75
N ALA A 197 -13.47 5.92 13.62
CA ALA A 197 -12.62 5.58 14.76
C ALA A 197 -12.10 6.83 15.50
N PHE A 198 -11.73 7.87 14.76
CA PHE A 198 -11.22 9.12 15.31
C PHE A 198 -12.31 9.92 16.03
N ILE A 199 -13.51 10.02 15.45
CA ILE A 199 -14.68 10.61 16.10
C ILE A 199 -14.99 9.84 17.39
N TYR A 200 -15.02 8.50 17.32
CA TYR A 200 -15.24 7.68 18.49
C TYR A 200 -14.20 7.94 19.58
N MET A 201 -12.91 8.02 19.23
CA MET A 201 -11.82 8.32 20.17
C MET A 201 -11.99 9.69 20.84
N ILE A 202 -12.46 10.71 20.13
CA ILE A 202 -12.68 12.05 20.69
C ILE A 202 -13.88 12.07 21.66
N PHE A 203 -14.95 11.36 21.31
CA PHE A 203 -16.21 11.39 22.07
C PHE A 203 -16.35 10.27 23.09
N SER A 204 -15.50 9.24 23.07
CA SER A 204 -15.45 8.25 24.14
C SER A 204 -14.81 8.89 25.36
N SER A 205 -15.64 9.44 26.25
CA SER A 205 -15.27 9.64 27.64
C SER A 205 -15.11 8.25 28.27
N ASP A 206 -13.87 7.85 28.55
CA ASP A 206 -13.40 6.60 29.20
C ASP A 206 -14.44 5.47 29.38
#